data_AF-A0A5E7WTI0-F1
#
_entry.id   AF-A0A5E7WTI0-F1
#
_cell.length_a   1.000
_cell.length_b   1.000
_cell.length_c   1.000
_cell.angle_alpha   90.00
_cell.angle_beta   90.00
_cell.angle_gamma   90.00
#
_symmetry.space_group_name_H-M   'P 1'
#
loop_
_entity.id
_entity.type
_entity.pdbx_description
1 polymer ?
#
loop_
_entity_poly.entity_id
_entity_poly.type
_entity_poly.pdbx_seq_one_letter_code
_entity_poly.pdbx_strand_id
1 'polypeptide(L)'
;MDKNTKILIPEISGDWKERTRSGNTNIWNYASNGVPHRNGLPEVRLDPPEVGLYAERIDDAWYWVSGCAQCNGAGERWSYIVCDKHDVCRRCSIHRSKLTETPWGHTDGWTCKPCQDAEDAQAKATALAKVAEGEYDEWDYRCQDECKCPHCATVIHIESEDYGDKKMECDTCGGQFELTTEYSVTFTTQVIGERITA
;
A
#
# COMPACT_ATOMS: atom_id res chain seq x y z
N MET A 1 -8.53 -23.27 5.24
CA MET A 1 -8.93 -23.24 3.82
C MET A 1 -8.01 -24.14 3.01
N ASP A 2 -8.59 -24.99 2.16
CA ASP A 2 -7.87 -25.86 1.23
C ASP A 2 -7.64 -25.11 -0.09
N LYS A 3 -6.43 -25.20 -0.64
CA LYS A 3 -6.10 -24.60 -1.95
C LYS A 3 -6.89 -25.22 -3.10
N ASN A 4 -7.39 -26.44 -2.91
CA ASN A 4 -8.20 -27.16 -3.90
C ASN A 4 -9.71 -26.92 -3.72
N THR A 5 -10.13 -26.02 -2.81
CA THR A 5 -11.54 -25.68 -2.64
C THR A 5 -12.11 -25.18 -3.97
N LYS A 6 -13.16 -25.87 -4.43
CA LYS A 6 -13.93 -25.50 -5.62
C LYS A 6 -15.40 -25.82 -5.34
N ILE A 7 -16.20 -24.78 -5.08
CA ILE A 7 -17.63 -24.90 -4.77
C ILE A 7 -18.42 -24.23 -5.89
N LEU A 8 -19.29 -24.97 -6.58
CA LEU A 8 -20.09 -24.41 -7.67
C LEU A 8 -20.99 -23.27 -7.18
N ILE A 9 -21.10 -22.20 -7.97
CA ILE A 9 -22.04 -21.09 -7.76
C ILE A 9 -23.24 -21.29 -8.70
N PRO A 10 -24.29 -22.03 -8.28
CA PRO A 10 -25.42 -22.37 -9.15
C PRO A 10 -26.25 -21.16 -9.58
N GLU A 11 -26.17 -20.05 -8.85
CA GLU A 11 -26.94 -18.83 -9.11
C GLU A 11 -26.44 -18.04 -10.34
N ILE A 12 -25.21 -18.28 -10.77
CA ILE A 12 -24.57 -17.53 -11.85
C ILE A 12 -24.33 -18.43 -13.05
N SER A 13 -24.85 -18.03 -14.21
CA SER A 13 -24.61 -18.75 -15.46
C SER A 13 -23.12 -18.73 -15.82
N GLY A 14 -22.65 -19.88 -16.30
CA GLY A 14 -21.31 -20.04 -16.88
C GLY A 14 -20.98 -19.09 -18.04
N ASP A 15 -22.02 -18.66 -18.77
CA ASP A 15 -21.87 -17.74 -19.90
C ASP A 15 -21.55 -16.30 -19.46
N TRP A 16 -21.77 -15.97 -18.19
CA TRP A 16 -21.50 -14.64 -17.65
C TRP A 16 -19.99 -14.46 -17.50
N LYS A 17 -19.45 -13.39 -18.09
CA LYS A 17 -17.99 -13.15 -18.14
C LYS A 17 -17.53 -12.01 -17.24
N GLU A 18 -18.43 -11.13 -16.86
CA GLU A 18 -18.11 -9.87 -16.19
C GLU A 18 -18.32 -10.00 -14.68
N ARG A 19 -17.22 -9.89 -13.92
CA ARG A 19 -17.22 -9.95 -12.45
C ARG A 19 -16.21 -8.96 -11.88
N THR A 20 -16.70 -8.05 -11.04
CA THR A 20 -15.87 -7.21 -10.16
C THR A 20 -16.04 -7.64 -8.69
N ARG A 21 -15.32 -6.99 -7.78
CA ARG A 21 -15.37 -7.24 -6.34
C ARG A 21 -15.41 -5.92 -5.58
N SER A 22 -16.13 -5.92 -4.47
CA SER A 22 -16.07 -4.88 -3.46
C SER A 22 -15.95 -5.53 -2.08
N GLY A 23 -14.78 -5.41 -1.44
CA GLY A 23 -14.51 -6.13 -0.20
C GLY A 23 -14.63 -7.64 -0.39
N ASN A 24 -15.52 -8.29 0.37
CA ASN A 24 -15.83 -9.72 0.28
C ASN A 24 -16.88 -10.04 -0.80
N THR A 25 -17.63 -9.05 -1.26
CA THR A 25 -18.78 -9.24 -2.17
C THR A 25 -18.30 -9.35 -3.62
N ASN A 26 -18.77 -10.37 -4.32
CA ASN A 26 -18.55 -10.57 -5.74
C ASN A 26 -19.76 -10.03 -6.50
N ILE A 27 -19.49 -9.22 -7.53
CA ILE A 27 -20.53 -8.48 -8.25
C ILE A 27 -20.42 -8.78 -9.73
N TRP A 28 -21.46 -9.41 -10.28
CA TRP A 28 -21.57 -9.69 -11.70
C TRP A 28 -22.38 -8.61 -12.40
N ASN A 29 -21.98 -8.24 -13.61
CA ASN A 29 -22.63 -7.22 -14.43
C ASN A 29 -22.89 -5.92 -13.64
N TYR A 30 -21.84 -5.42 -12.97
CA TYR A 30 -21.91 -4.24 -12.11
C TYR A 30 -22.52 -3.03 -12.85
N ALA A 31 -23.54 -2.44 -12.24
CA ALA A 31 -24.18 -1.22 -12.67
C ALA A 31 -23.37 -0.03 -12.16
N SER A 32 -22.86 0.79 -13.08
CA SER A 32 -22.08 1.97 -12.74
C SER A 32 -22.97 3.20 -12.74
N ASN A 33 -22.98 3.97 -11.64
CA ASN A 33 -23.75 5.21 -11.50
C ASN A 33 -25.26 5.04 -11.81
N GLY A 34 -25.85 3.92 -11.41
CA GLY A 34 -27.25 3.61 -11.67
C GLY A 34 -27.56 3.20 -13.12
N VAL A 35 -26.55 3.12 -13.99
CA VAL A 35 -26.69 2.64 -15.37
C VAL A 35 -26.43 1.14 -15.41
N PRO A 36 -27.39 0.32 -15.92
CA PRO A 36 -27.20 -1.11 -16.08
C PRO A 36 -26.00 -1.45 -16.95
N HIS A 37 -25.42 -2.61 -16.71
CA HIS A 37 -24.29 -3.10 -17.48
C HIS A 37 -24.66 -3.30 -18.97
N ARG A 38 -23.70 -3.05 -19.88
CA ARG A 38 -23.94 -2.98 -21.33
C ARG A 38 -24.32 -4.31 -22.00
N ASN A 39 -24.18 -5.42 -21.30
CA ASN A 39 -24.51 -6.76 -21.81
C ASN A 39 -25.99 -7.14 -21.62
N GLY A 40 -26.81 -6.25 -21.05
CA GLY A 40 -28.24 -6.50 -20.85
C GLY A 40 -28.55 -7.55 -19.78
N LEU A 41 -27.54 -8.00 -19.04
CA LEU A 41 -27.70 -8.93 -17.92
C LEU A 41 -27.92 -8.15 -16.61
N PRO A 42 -28.70 -8.69 -15.66
CA PRO A 42 -28.91 -8.04 -14.39
C PRO A 42 -27.63 -8.04 -13.53
N GLU A 43 -27.49 -7.01 -12.69
CA GLU A 43 -26.48 -7.02 -11.64
C GLU A 43 -26.84 -8.07 -10.59
N VAL A 44 -25.87 -8.90 -10.20
CA VAL A 44 -26.02 -9.86 -9.10
C VAL A 44 -24.87 -9.69 -8.12
N ARG A 45 -25.18 -9.67 -6.82
CA ARG A 45 -24.22 -9.55 -5.73
C ARG A 45 -24.30 -10.78 -4.85
N LEU A 46 -23.19 -11.49 -4.70
CA LEU A 46 -23.10 -12.65 -3.81
C LEU A 46 -21.87 -12.54 -2.92
N ASP A 47 -22.06 -12.84 -1.65
CA ASP A 47 -20.96 -13.07 -0.72
C ASP A 47 -20.56 -14.54 -0.75
N PRO A 48 -19.26 -14.84 -0.64
CA PRO A 48 -18.80 -16.22 -0.54
C PRO A 48 -19.31 -16.87 0.76
N PRO A 49 -19.48 -18.20 0.78
CA PRO A 49 -19.94 -18.92 1.96
C PRO A 49 -18.93 -18.92 3.12
N GLU A 50 -17.65 -18.65 2.83
CA GLU A 50 -16.57 -18.55 3.81
C GLU A 50 -15.65 -17.38 3.44
N VAL A 51 -15.19 -16.63 4.46
CA VAL A 51 -14.20 -15.56 4.28
C VAL A 51 -12.89 -16.14 3.74
N GLY A 52 -12.34 -15.50 2.71
CA GLY A 52 -11.13 -15.94 2.03
C GLY A 52 -11.39 -16.71 0.73
N LEU A 53 -12.65 -16.99 0.40
CA LEU A 53 -13.04 -17.46 -0.92
C LEU A 53 -13.38 -16.29 -1.86
N TYR A 54 -13.24 -16.50 -3.16
CA TYR A 54 -13.74 -15.58 -4.18
C TYR A 54 -14.22 -16.32 -5.42
N ALA A 55 -14.96 -15.62 -6.27
CA ALA A 55 -15.51 -16.21 -7.47
C ALA A 55 -14.49 -16.21 -8.63
N GLU A 56 -14.23 -17.39 -9.16
CA GLU A 56 -13.43 -17.60 -10.36
C GLU A 56 -14.19 -18.45 -11.38
N ARG A 57 -14.04 -18.11 -12.67
CA ARG A 57 -14.65 -18.85 -13.77
C ARG A 57 -13.68 -19.93 -14.24
N ILE A 58 -14.10 -21.19 -14.20
CA ILE A 58 -13.30 -22.36 -14.57
C ILE A 58 -14.20 -23.27 -15.40
N ASP A 59 -13.76 -23.72 -16.57
CA ASP A 59 -14.51 -24.66 -17.43
C ASP A 59 -15.97 -24.24 -17.66
N ASP A 60 -16.19 -22.98 -18.05
CA ASP A 60 -17.51 -22.40 -18.32
C ASP A 60 -18.52 -22.52 -17.17
N ALA A 61 -18.04 -22.51 -15.92
CA ALA A 61 -18.86 -22.35 -14.73
C ALA A 61 -18.15 -21.50 -13.68
N TRP A 62 -18.92 -20.88 -12.79
CA TRP A 62 -18.39 -20.08 -11.70
C TRP A 62 -18.25 -20.91 -10.42
N TYR A 63 -17.12 -20.75 -9.74
CA TYR A 63 -16.82 -21.45 -8.50
C TYR A 63 -16.30 -20.50 -7.44
N TRP A 64 -16.65 -20.75 -6.19
CA TRP A 64 -15.91 -20.24 -5.04
C TRP A 64 -14.61 -21.02 -4.92
N VAL A 65 -13.49 -20.31 -4.97
CA VAL A 65 -12.13 -20.85 -4.85
C VAL A 65 -11.35 -20.15 -3.75
N SER A 66 -10.32 -20.81 -3.22
CA SER A 66 -9.43 -20.22 -2.22
C SER A 66 -8.68 -19.03 -2.81
N GLY A 67 -8.89 -17.83 -2.26
CA GLY A 67 -8.12 -16.63 -2.60
C GLY A 67 -7.01 -16.31 -1.62
N CYS A 68 -6.88 -17.07 -0.53
CA CYS A 68 -5.84 -16.80 0.46
C CYS A 68 -4.45 -17.17 -0.10
N ALA A 69 -3.64 -16.16 -0.41
CA ALA A 69 -2.28 -16.33 -0.93
C ALA A 69 -1.39 -17.22 -0.04
N GLN A 70 -1.55 -17.15 1.28
CA GLN A 70 -0.82 -18.00 2.23
C GLN A 70 -1.24 -19.48 2.14
N CYS A 71 -2.54 -19.76 2.01
CA CYS A 71 -3.03 -21.13 1.80
C CYS A 71 -2.58 -21.70 0.46
N ASN A 72 -2.53 -20.85 -0.57
CA ASN A 72 -2.21 -21.26 -1.93
C ASN A 72 -0.70 -21.34 -2.20
N GLY A 73 0.14 -20.79 -1.31
CA GLY A 73 1.58 -20.69 -1.52
C GLY A 73 1.98 -19.78 -2.68
N ALA A 74 1.10 -18.84 -3.06
CA ALA A 74 1.27 -18.00 -4.24
C ALA A 74 2.33 -16.90 -4.07
N GLY A 75 2.71 -16.58 -2.82
CA GLY A 75 3.71 -15.55 -2.51
C GLY A 75 3.29 -14.12 -2.90
N GLU A 76 1.99 -13.90 -3.19
CA GLU A 76 1.47 -12.58 -3.55
C GLU A 76 1.67 -11.58 -2.41
N ARG A 77 2.29 -10.45 -2.76
CA ARG A 77 2.40 -9.28 -1.87
C ARG A 77 1.09 -8.51 -1.95
N TRP A 78 0.63 -7.99 -0.82
CA TRP A 78 -0.64 -7.22 -0.71
C TRP A 78 -1.90 -8.03 -1.06
N SER A 79 -1.98 -9.29 -0.62
CA SER A 79 -3.19 -10.09 -0.82
C SER A 79 -4.39 -9.45 -0.11
N TYR A 80 -5.38 -9.02 -0.89
CA TYR A 80 -6.64 -8.49 -0.38
C TYR A 80 -7.66 -9.57 0.01
N ILE A 81 -7.34 -10.85 -0.21
CA ILE A 81 -8.17 -11.99 0.16
C ILE A 81 -7.40 -12.83 1.17
N VAL A 82 -7.94 -12.91 2.38
CA VAL A 82 -7.32 -13.62 3.50
C VAL A 82 -8.40 -14.45 4.17
N CYS A 83 -8.13 -15.73 4.44
CA CYS A 83 -9.05 -16.57 5.20
C CYS A 83 -8.94 -16.26 6.70
N ASP A 84 -9.99 -16.55 7.47
CA ASP A 84 -10.05 -16.27 8.92
C ASP A 84 -8.80 -16.75 9.67
N LYS A 85 -8.33 -17.97 9.39
CA LYS A 85 -7.10 -18.52 9.99
C LYS A 85 -5.86 -17.63 9.79
N HIS A 86 -5.75 -16.96 8.65
CA HIS A 86 -4.61 -16.10 8.31
C HIS A 86 -4.92 -14.62 8.53
N ASP A 87 -6.09 -14.26 9.04
CA ASP A 87 -6.42 -12.90 9.45
C ASP A 87 -5.85 -12.59 10.85
N VAL A 88 -4.53 -12.73 10.93
CA VAL A 88 -3.74 -12.61 12.16
C VAL A 88 -2.57 -11.66 11.96
N CYS A 89 -2.14 -11.02 13.04
CA CYS A 89 -0.97 -10.15 13.04
C CYS A 89 0.27 -10.94 12.61
N ARG A 90 1.04 -10.41 11.66
CA ARG A 90 2.27 -11.05 11.16
C ARG A 90 3.35 -11.26 12.22
N ARG A 91 3.31 -10.51 13.33
CA ARG A 91 4.31 -10.55 14.41
C ARG A 91 3.91 -11.41 15.60
N CYS A 92 2.70 -11.24 16.11
CA CYS A 92 2.26 -11.91 17.34
C CYS A 92 1.09 -12.88 17.14
N SER A 93 0.61 -13.04 15.90
CA SER A 93 -0.49 -13.93 15.53
C SER A 93 -1.82 -13.66 16.24
N ILE A 94 -2.00 -12.47 16.84
CA ILE A 94 -3.31 -12.07 17.36
C ILE A 94 -4.30 -11.96 16.20
N HIS A 95 -5.49 -12.54 16.36
CA HIS A 95 -6.54 -12.47 15.36
C HIS A 95 -7.18 -11.08 15.28
N ARG A 96 -7.55 -10.64 14.07
CA ARG A 96 -8.08 -9.29 13.83
C ARG A 96 -9.32 -8.96 14.65
N SER A 97 -10.18 -9.96 14.86
CA SER A 97 -11.41 -9.81 15.68
C SER A 97 -11.16 -9.47 17.14
N LYS A 98 -9.91 -9.63 17.63
CA LYS A 98 -9.52 -9.28 19.01
C LYS A 98 -8.94 -7.87 19.13
N LEU A 99 -8.82 -7.13 18.03
CA LEU A 99 -8.27 -5.79 18.04
C LEU A 99 -9.33 -4.76 18.44
N THR A 100 -8.89 -3.78 19.23
CA THR A 100 -9.66 -2.57 19.54
C THR A 100 -9.31 -1.40 18.64
N GLU A 101 -8.17 -1.48 17.95
CA GLU A 101 -7.60 -0.41 17.13
C GLU A 101 -7.32 -0.90 15.71
N THR A 102 -7.34 0.03 14.76
CA THR A 102 -7.08 -0.26 13.35
C THR A 102 -5.64 -0.77 13.17
N PRO A 103 -5.44 -1.96 12.57
CA PRO A 103 -4.10 -2.48 12.29
C PRO A 103 -3.45 -1.77 11.11
N TRP A 104 -2.12 -1.83 11.07
CA TRP A 104 -1.30 -1.30 9.97
C TRP A 104 -1.20 -2.33 8.84
N GLY A 105 -1.47 -1.89 7.61
CA GLY A 105 -1.28 -2.72 6.42
C GLY A 105 0.20 -2.91 6.09
N HIS A 106 0.58 -4.12 5.71
CA HIS A 106 1.93 -4.49 5.32
C HIS A 106 1.91 -5.37 4.06
N THR A 107 3.04 -5.44 3.35
CA THR A 107 3.17 -6.25 2.13
C THR A 107 2.84 -7.73 2.34
N ASP A 108 3.08 -8.24 3.55
CA ASP A 108 2.92 -9.64 3.98
C ASP A 108 1.67 -9.85 4.86
N GLY A 109 0.81 -8.84 5.01
CA GLY A 109 -0.42 -8.93 5.80
C GLY A 109 -0.70 -7.65 6.59
N TRP A 110 -0.87 -7.78 7.89
CA TRP A 110 -1.08 -6.61 8.76
C TRP A 110 -0.39 -6.79 10.12
N THR A 111 -0.12 -5.66 10.78
CA THR A 111 0.52 -5.60 12.09
C THR A 111 -0.43 -4.93 13.09
N CYS A 112 -0.64 -5.54 14.26
CA CYS A 112 -1.41 -4.88 15.32
C CYS A 112 -0.65 -3.68 15.86
N LYS A 113 -1.37 -2.69 16.41
CA LYS A 113 -0.75 -1.47 16.92
C LYS A 113 0.39 -1.72 17.92
N PRO A 114 0.27 -2.59 18.95
CA PRO A 114 1.38 -2.81 19.87
C PRO A 114 2.65 -3.35 19.20
N CYS A 115 2.49 -4.17 18.15
CA CYS A 115 3.63 -4.66 17.38
C CYS A 115 4.21 -3.56 16.48
N GLN A 116 3.38 -2.71 15.88
CA GLN A 116 3.86 -1.58 15.11
C GLN A 116 4.61 -0.58 16.00
N ASP A 117 4.03 -0.21 17.15
CA ASP A 117 4.65 0.71 18.10
C ASP A 117 6.02 0.18 18.58
N ALA A 118 6.17 -1.14 18.75
CA ALA A 118 7.45 -1.76 19.09
C ALA A 118 8.47 -1.69 17.94
N GLU A 119 8.03 -1.89 16.69
CA GLU A 119 8.89 -1.72 15.51
C GLU A 119 9.33 -0.27 15.33
N ASP A 120 8.40 0.68 15.48
CA ASP A 120 8.66 2.11 15.37
C ASP A 120 9.61 2.57 16.49
N ALA A 121 9.44 2.09 17.72
CA ALA A 121 10.36 2.36 18.82
C ALA A 121 11.77 1.81 18.53
N GLN A 122 11.88 0.62 17.95
CA GLN A 122 13.17 0.05 17.55
C GLN A 122 13.81 0.83 16.40
N ALA A 123 13.03 1.24 15.40
CA ALA A 123 13.49 2.06 14.29
C ALA A 123 13.99 3.42 14.78
N LYS A 124 13.23 4.07 15.66
CA LYS A 124 13.62 5.31 16.35
C LYS A 124 14.93 5.16 17.11
N ALA A 125 15.06 4.13 17.96
CA ALA A 125 16.27 3.89 18.73
C ALA A 125 17.48 3.66 17.82
N THR A 126 17.30 2.90 16.73
CA THR A 126 18.35 2.64 15.74
C THR A 126 18.77 3.91 15.00
N ALA A 127 17.82 4.75 14.59
CA ALA A 127 18.10 6.00 13.90
C ALA A 127 18.84 7.00 14.81
N LEU A 128 18.40 7.14 16.06
CA LEU A 128 19.07 7.99 17.04
C LEU A 128 20.47 7.48 17.40
N ALA A 129 20.67 6.17 17.49
CA ALA A 129 21.99 5.59 17.76
C ALA A 129 23.00 5.90 16.64
N LYS A 130 22.58 5.95 15.37
CA LYS A 130 23.46 6.29 14.24
C LYS A 130 24.06 7.68 14.34
N VAL A 131 23.34 8.62 14.95
CA VAL A 131 23.77 10.02 15.08
C VAL A 131 24.30 10.34 16.47
N ALA A 132 24.16 9.45 17.45
CA ALA A 132 24.55 9.70 18.84
C ALA A 132 26.06 9.89 19.04
N GLU A 133 26.89 9.28 18.18
CA GLU A 133 28.34 9.40 18.22
C GLU A 133 28.87 10.59 17.40
N GLY A 134 28.03 11.17 16.54
CA GLY A 134 28.36 12.34 15.73
C GLY A 134 27.94 13.63 16.41
N GLU A 135 28.77 14.66 16.33
CA GLU A 135 28.33 16.01 16.68
C GLU A 135 27.40 16.53 15.58
N TYR A 136 26.32 17.20 15.98
CA TYR A 136 25.45 17.86 15.03
C TYR A 136 26.20 19.04 14.38
N ASP A 137 26.35 18.99 13.06
CA ASP A 137 26.75 20.12 12.24
C ASP A 137 25.60 20.50 11.30
N GLU A 138 25.20 21.77 11.32
CA GLU A 138 24.17 22.30 10.43
C GLU A 138 24.57 22.17 8.95
N TRP A 139 25.86 22.24 8.65
CA TRP A 139 26.36 22.11 7.27
C TRP A 139 26.09 20.73 6.68
N ASP A 140 25.92 19.69 7.51
CA ASP A 140 25.57 18.33 7.06
C ASP A 140 24.15 18.23 6.48
N TYR A 141 23.30 19.24 6.73
CA TYR A 141 21.91 19.27 6.32
C TYR A 141 21.59 20.39 5.31
N ARG A 142 22.59 21.16 4.89
CA ARG A 142 22.47 22.18 3.85
C ARG A 142 22.72 21.60 2.46
N CYS A 143 22.04 22.18 1.46
CA CYS A 143 22.20 21.87 0.03
C CYS A 143 22.20 20.36 -0.30
N GLN A 144 21.33 19.59 0.37
CA GLN A 144 21.21 18.14 0.15
C GLN A 144 20.31 17.84 -1.06
N ASP A 145 20.63 16.78 -1.79
CA ASP A 145 19.78 16.28 -2.88
C ASP A 145 18.49 15.62 -2.38
N GLU A 146 18.46 15.21 -1.11
CA GLU A 146 17.31 14.59 -0.44
C GLU A 146 17.05 15.28 0.90
N CYS A 147 15.78 15.40 1.29
CA CYS A 147 15.43 15.87 2.62
C CYS A 147 15.89 14.87 3.66
N LYS A 148 16.66 15.31 4.65
CA LYS A 148 17.11 14.49 5.78
C LYS A 148 16.63 15.11 7.07
N CYS A 149 16.14 14.27 7.98
CA CYS A 149 15.79 14.71 9.31
C CYS A 149 17.07 15.10 10.09
N PRO A 150 17.21 16.33 10.61
CA PRO A 150 18.39 16.76 11.36
C PRO A 150 18.56 16.06 12.71
N HIS A 151 17.50 15.43 13.23
CA HIS A 151 17.52 14.75 14.54
C HIS A 151 18.01 13.31 14.48
N CYS A 152 17.87 12.64 13.34
CA CYS A 152 18.15 11.20 13.24
C CYS A 152 18.74 10.76 11.88
N ALA A 153 19.07 11.73 11.01
CA ALA A 153 19.60 11.53 9.67
C ALA A 153 18.74 10.65 8.74
N THR A 154 17.47 10.39 9.09
CA THR A 154 16.56 9.63 8.24
C THR A 154 16.25 10.43 6.98
N VAL A 155 16.45 9.81 5.82
CA VAL A 155 16.04 10.37 4.52
C VAL A 155 14.51 10.35 4.42
N ILE A 156 13.94 11.48 4.05
CA ILE A 156 12.50 11.70 3.88
C ILE A 156 12.26 11.96 2.41
N HIS A 157 11.51 11.07 1.77
CA HIS A 157 11.10 11.27 0.39
C HIS A 157 10.00 12.33 0.33
N ILE A 158 10.18 13.33 -0.51
CA ILE A 158 9.21 14.38 -0.78
C ILE A 158 8.90 14.30 -2.26
N GLU A 159 7.63 14.19 -2.61
CA GLU A 159 7.19 14.22 -4.00
C GLU A 159 7.42 15.60 -4.61
N SER A 160 7.67 15.67 -5.91
CA SER A 160 8.04 16.93 -6.58
C SER A 160 6.97 18.01 -6.48
N GLU A 161 5.70 17.61 -6.46
CA GLU A 161 4.52 18.44 -6.30
C GLU A 161 4.44 19.08 -4.90
N ASP A 162 5.10 18.44 -3.93
CA ASP A 162 5.15 18.87 -2.54
C ASP A 162 6.43 19.66 -2.24
N TYR A 163 7.25 20.02 -3.21
CA TYR A 163 8.43 20.83 -2.93
C TYR A 163 8.04 22.24 -2.44
N GLY A 164 8.77 22.73 -1.44
CA GLY A 164 8.54 24.05 -0.84
C GLY A 164 8.80 24.09 0.65
N ASP A 165 8.91 25.31 1.16
CA ASP A 165 9.24 25.56 2.56
C ASP A 165 8.10 25.13 3.48
N LYS A 166 8.43 24.36 4.51
CA LYS A 166 7.42 23.87 5.45
C LYS A 166 8.03 23.39 6.76
N LYS A 167 7.18 23.35 7.79
CA LYS A 167 7.48 22.68 9.06
C LYS A 167 7.13 21.22 8.94
N MET A 168 8.08 20.37 9.32
CA MET A 168 8.00 18.93 9.21
C MET A 168 8.11 18.29 10.58
N GLU A 169 7.45 17.15 10.74
CA GLU A 169 7.69 16.21 11.82
C GLU A 169 8.23 14.92 11.21
N CYS A 170 9.33 14.40 11.74
CA CYS A 170 9.92 13.18 11.22
C CYS A 170 9.18 11.94 11.74
N ASP A 171 8.59 11.16 10.84
CA ASP A 171 7.84 9.93 11.19
C ASP A 171 8.67 8.89 11.95
N THR A 172 10.00 8.89 11.80
CA THR A 172 10.89 7.92 12.48
C THR A 172 11.23 8.33 13.91
N CYS A 173 11.55 9.61 14.17
CA CYS A 173 12.01 10.03 15.50
C CYS A 173 11.01 10.93 16.26
N GLY A 174 10.01 11.48 15.58
CA GLY A 174 9.08 12.49 16.11
C GLY A 174 9.69 13.88 16.27
N GLY A 175 10.90 14.10 15.74
CA GLY A 175 11.57 15.40 15.82
C GLY A 175 10.97 16.40 14.83
N GLN A 176 10.70 17.61 15.29
CA GLN A 176 10.23 18.71 14.46
C GLN A 176 11.40 19.48 13.85
N PHE A 177 11.31 19.85 12.58
CA PHE A 177 12.32 20.63 11.88
C PHE A 177 11.70 21.49 10.77
N GLU A 178 12.43 22.50 10.31
CA GLU A 178 12.03 23.35 9.20
C GLU A 178 12.77 22.92 7.93
N LEU A 179 12.04 22.75 6.85
CA LEU A 179 12.57 22.48 5.52
C LEU A 179 12.57 23.78 4.72
N THR A 180 13.71 24.13 4.15
CA THR A 180 13.85 25.22 3.17
C THR A 180 14.28 24.63 1.83
N THR A 181 13.55 24.92 0.77
CA THR A 181 13.84 24.40 -0.59
C THR A 181 14.65 25.42 -1.39
N GLU A 182 15.86 25.06 -1.78
CA GLU A 182 16.73 25.90 -2.61
C GLU A 182 16.63 25.47 -4.08
N TYR A 183 16.07 26.32 -4.94
CA TYR A 183 16.02 26.07 -6.39
C TYR A 183 17.15 26.82 -7.10
N SER A 184 18.06 26.09 -7.76
CA SER A 184 19.09 26.69 -8.62
C SER A 184 18.78 26.46 -10.10
N VAL A 185 18.67 27.53 -10.89
CA VAL A 185 18.55 27.45 -12.36
C VAL A 185 19.85 27.93 -12.99
N THR A 186 20.48 27.07 -13.81
CA THR A 186 21.71 27.41 -14.54
C THR A 186 21.49 27.36 -16.05
N PHE A 187 21.95 28.38 -16.78
CA PHE A 187 21.80 28.48 -18.24
C PHE A 187 23.15 28.33 -18.93
N THR A 188 23.17 27.56 -20.02
CA THR A 188 24.30 27.51 -20.97
C THR A 188 23.77 27.90 -22.33
N THR A 189 24.45 28.82 -23.02
CA THR A 189 24.06 29.28 -24.35
C THR A 189 25.22 29.10 -25.33
N GLN A 190 24.88 28.80 -26.58
CA GLN A 190 25.82 28.71 -27.69
C GLN A 190 25.27 29.51 -28.87
N VAL A 191 26.16 30.03 -29.71
CA VAL A 191 25.77 30.73 -30.94
C VAL A 191 25.26 29.69 -31.94
N ILE A 192 24.08 29.93 -32.51
CA ILE A 192 23.60 29.20 -33.69
C ILE A 192 23.95 30.03 -34.92
N GLY A 193 24.84 29.51 -35.77
CA GLY A 193 25.31 30.19 -36.98
C GLY A 193 26.46 31.17 -36.69
N GLU A 194 26.50 32.29 -37.41
CA GLU A 194 27.52 33.31 -37.22
C GLU A 194 27.10 34.32 -36.15
N ARG A 195 28.06 34.72 -35.32
CA ARG A 195 27.86 35.77 -34.31
C ARG A 195 27.64 37.11 -35.04
N ILE A 196 26.49 37.74 -34.82
CA ILE A 196 26.19 39.07 -35.37
C ILE A 196 27.21 40.08 -34.83
N THR A 197 27.92 40.78 -35.72
CA THR A 197 28.86 41.87 -35.42
C THR A 197 28.30 43.21 -35.91
N ALA A 198 28.61 44.31 -35.21
CA ALA A 198 28.22 45.67 -35.59
C ALA A 198 29.03 46.21 -36.77
#